data_AF-U1FIN2-F1
#
_entry.id   AF-U1FIN2-F1
#
_cell.length_a   1.000
_cell.length_b   1.000
_cell.length_c   1.000
_cell.angle_alpha   90.00
_cell.angle_beta   90.00
_cell.angle_gamma   90.00
#
_symmetry.space_group_name_H-M   'P 1'
#
loop_
_entity.id
_entity.type
_entity.pdbx_description
1 polymer ?
#
loop_
_entity_poly.entity_id
_entity_poly.type
_entity_poly.pdbx_seq_one_letter_code
_entity_poly.pdbx_strand_id
1 'polypeptide(L)'
;MIGKSDFFDGIKALFSGRKKYVAFISGTLILMTCIALAVFIVQKSKKKRRAPVAERTFTPSHELLAPDGPQEQKDYIASREARDAWSDADTDRWFTPPEGKEMEDLRRANDKIVSDILGAAP
;
A
#
# COMPACT_ATOMS: atom_id res chain seq x y z
N MET A 1 32.86 23.13 16.82
CA MET A 1 32.60 24.20 15.84
C MET A 1 33.69 24.11 14.79
N ILE A 2 33.42 23.52 13.62
CA ILE A 2 34.38 23.51 12.51
C ILE A 2 34.41 24.92 11.92
N GLY A 3 35.59 25.54 11.92
CA GLY A 3 35.78 26.89 11.41
C GLY A 3 35.57 26.93 9.91
N LYS A 4 35.05 28.05 9.39
CA LYS A 4 34.93 28.24 7.94
C LYS A 4 36.29 28.02 7.24
N SER A 5 37.40 28.40 7.88
CA SER A 5 38.76 28.15 7.41
C SER A 5 39.05 26.66 7.17
N ASP A 6 38.74 25.82 8.15
CA ASP A 6 39.05 24.39 8.12
C ASP A 6 38.27 23.66 7.02
N PHE A 7 37.05 24.14 6.76
CA PHE A 7 36.22 23.66 5.66
C PHE A 7 36.81 24.01 4.29
N PHE A 8 37.27 25.25 4.10
CA PHE A 8 37.88 25.68 2.84
C PHE A 8 39.25 25.02 2.60
N ASP A 9 40.03 24.80 3.66
CA ASP A 9 41.30 24.08 3.58
C ASP A 9 41.09 22.60 3.23
N GLY A 10 40.04 21.97 3.78
CA GLY A 10 39.61 20.62 3.40
C GLY A 10 39.19 20.52 1.92
N ILE A 11 38.45 21.51 1.41
CA ILE A 11 38.10 21.59 -0.01
C ILE A 11 39.37 21.73 -0.86
N LYS A 12 40.29 22.63 -0.49
CA LYS A 12 41.53 22.87 -1.23
C LYS A 12 42.40 21.60 -1.29
N ALA A 13 42.50 20.87 -0.18
CA ALA A 13 43.23 19.60 -0.09
C ALA A 13 42.62 18.50 -0.98
N LEU A 14 41.28 18.44 -1.08
CA LEU A 14 40.57 17.54 -2.01
C LEU A 14 40.99 17.80 -3.46
N PHE A 15 41.03 19.06 -3.90
CA PHE A 15 41.43 19.43 -5.27
C PHE A 15 42.91 19.17 -5.59
N SER A 16 43.80 19.13 -4.58
CA SER A 16 45.25 18.96 -4.79
C SER A 16 45.70 17.51 -4.99
N GLY A 17 45.02 16.51 -4.42
CA GLY A 17 45.57 15.15 -4.34
C GLY A 17 45.30 14.25 -5.56
N ARG A 18 44.12 14.35 -6.19
CA ARG A 18 43.69 13.41 -7.26
C ARG A 18 42.70 14.07 -8.24
N LYS A 19 43.24 14.89 -9.14
CA LYS A 19 42.48 15.69 -10.13
C LYS A 19 41.41 14.89 -10.89
N LYS A 20 41.67 13.62 -11.23
CA LYS A 20 40.71 12.74 -11.94
C LYS A 20 39.49 12.36 -11.10
N TYR A 21 39.71 12.00 -9.83
CA TYR A 21 38.61 11.60 -8.93
C TYR A 21 37.79 12.80 -8.49
N VAL A 22 38.45 13.94 -8.25
CA VAL A 22 37.73 15.18 -7.93
C VAL A 22 36.93 15.70 -9.10
N ALA A 23 37.46 15.63 -10.33
CA ALA A 23 36.69 15.95 -11.52
C ALA A 23 35.48 15.01 -11.70
N PHE A 24 35.64 13.72 -11.43
CA PHE A 24 34.53 12.75 -11.49
C PHE A 24 33.46 13.04 -10.44
N ILE A 25 33.84 13.21 -9.16
CA ILE A 25 32.91 13.49 -8.07
C ILE A 25 32.20 14.82 -8.30
N SER A 26 32.94 15.87 -8.66
CA SER A 26 32.36 17.18 -9.00
C SER A 26 31.39 17.07 -10.19
N GLY A 27 31.75 16.32 -11.24
CA GLY A 27 30.90 16.11 -12.40
C GLY A 27 29.60 15.39 -12.04
N THR A 28 29.68 14.34 -11.23
CA THR A 28 28.48 13.61 -10.75
C THR A 28 27.58 14.48 -9.89
N LEU A 29 28.15 15.35 -9.03
CA LEU A 29 27.39 16.27 -8.20
C LEU A 29 26.65 17.30 -9.06
N ILE A 30 27.34 17.88 -10.05
CA ILE A 30 26.75 18.83 -11.00
C ILE A 30 25.63 18.16 -11.79
N LEU A 31 25.85 16.95 -12.31
CA LEU A 31 24.83 16.21 -13.06
C LEU A 31 23.57 15.95 -12.22
N MET A 32 23.72 15.52 -10.96
CA MET A 32 22.61 15.33 -10.03
C MET A 32 21.82 16.62 -9.80
N THR A 33 22.52 17.75 -9.62
CA THR A 33 21.85 19.06 -9.49
C THR A 33 21.12 19.48 -10.76
N CYS A 34 21.67 19.21 -11.95
CA CYS A 34 21.00 19.50 -13.22
C CYS A 34 19.71 18.66 -13.40
N ILE A 35 19.74 17.38 -13.05
CA ILE A 35 18.57 16.50 -13.10
C ILE A 35 17.49 16.99 -12.12
N ALA A 36 17.89 17.33 -10.89
CA ALA A 36 16.95 17.86 -9.88
C ALA A 36 16.28 19.17 -10.35
N LEU A 37 17.04 20.09 -10.95
CA LEU A 37 16.51 21.32 -11.52
C LEU A 37 15.57 21.05 -12.71
N ALA A 38 15.91 20.11 -13.60
CA ALA A 38 15.07 19.74 -14.73
C ALA A 38 13.73 19.15 -14.26
N VAL A 39 13.75 18.24 -13.28
CA VAL A 39 12.52 17.69 -12.66
C VAL A 39 11.70 18.79 -12.00
N PHE A 40 12.34 19.72 -11.28
CA PHE A 40 11.66 20.84 -10.63
C PHE A 40 10.96 21.76 -11.64
N ILE A 41 11.61 22.08 -12.76
CA ILE A 41 11.04 22.88 -13.85
C ILE A 41 9.85 22.16 -14.49
N VAL A 42 9.98 20.87 -14.78
CA VAL A 42 8.88 20.05 -15.36
C VAL A 42 7.70 19.97 -14.39
N GLN A 43 7.94 19.77 -13.09
CA GLN A 43 6.87 19.72 -12.09
C GLN A 43 6.18 21.08 -11.91
N LYS A 44 6.92 22.19 -11.94
CA LYS A 44 6.30 23.53 -11.92
C LYS A 44 5.51 23.82 -13.20
N SER A 45 6.02 23.41 -14.36
CA SER A 45 5.35 23.59 -15.65
C SER A 45 4.04 22.80 -15.73
N LYS A 46 3.98 21.59 -15.16
CA LYS A 46 2.76 20.77 -15.10
C LYS A 46 1.68 21.29 -14.13
N LYS A 47 1.92 22.41 -13.43
CA LYS A 47 0.95 22.99 -12.49
C LYS A 47 0.32 24.29 -13.01
N LYS A 48 -0.32 24.24 -14.19
CA LYS A 48 -1.63 24.90 -14.30
C LYS A 48 -2.66 23.97 -13.68
N ARG A 49 -2.72 23.98 -12.34
CA ARG A 49 -3.87 23.49 -11.61
C ARG A 49 -5.05 24.28 -12.19
N ARG A 50 -5.91 23.61 -12.96
CA ARG A 50 -7.22 24.15 -13.33
C ARG A 50 -7.81 24.70 -12.03
N ALA A 51 -8.10 25.99 -11.97
CA ALA A 51 -8.82 26.55 -10.83
C ALA A 51 -10.06 25.65 -10.65
N PRO A 52 -10.33 25.13 -9.44
CA PRO A 52 -11.57 24.41 -9.22
C PRO A 52 -12.68 25.37 -9.65
N VAL A 53 -13.54 24.89 -10.55
CA VAL A 53 -14.74 25.61 -10.97
C VAL A 53 -15.39 26.11 -9.70
N ALA A 54 -15.55 27.44 -9.60
CA ALA A 54 -16.13 28.11 -8.46
C ALA A 54 -17.31 27.28 -7.95
N GLU A 55 -17.26 26.92 -6.66
CA GLU A 55 -18.32 26.19 -5.98
C GLU A 55 -19.64 26.84 -6.38
N ARG A 56 -20.48 26.08 -7.08
CA ARG A 56 -21.82 26.54 -7.42
C ARG A 56 -22.48 26.91 -6.10
N THR A 57 -22.76 28.19 -5.89
CA THR A 57 -23.57 28.66 -4.77
C THR A 57 -24.85 27.86 -4.78
N PHE A 58 -24.93 26.89 -3.87
CA PHE A 58 -26.06 25.99 -3.76
C PHE A 58 -27.16 26.79 -3.05
N THR A 59 -28.13 27.31 -3.81
CA THR A 59 -29.37 27.84 -3.25
C THR A 59 -30.31 26.65 -3.07
N PRO A 60 -30.57 26.17 -1.84
CA PRO A 60 -31.44 25.03 -1.64
C PRO A 60 -32.88 25.50 -1.91
N SER A 61 -33.45 25.09 -3.04
CA SER A 61 -34.88 25.31 -3.33
C SER A 61 -35.78 24.26 -2.65
N HIS A 62 -35.18 23.24 -2.05
CA HIS A 62 -35.86 22.12 -1.40
C HIS A 62 -35.20 21.84 -0.05
N GLU A 63 -36.03 21.59 0.96
CA GLU A 63 -35.59 21.18 2.30
C GLU A 63 -34.84 19.84 2.20
N LEU A 64 -33.59 19.83 2.65
CA LEU A 64 -32.73 18.66 2.65
C LEU A 64 -33.30 17.63 3.64
N LEU A 65 -34.18 16.76 3.16
CA LEU A 65 -34.54 15.55 3.89
C LEU A 65 -33.32 14.64 3.92
N ALA A 66 -32.73 14.47 5.11
CA ALA A 66 -31.69 13.49 5.31
C ALA A 66 -32.25 12.11 4.95
N PRO A 67 -31.53 11.28 4.18
CA PRO A 67 -31.95 9.91 3.94
C PRO A 67 -32.06 9.21 5.29
N ASP A 68 -33.15 8.44 5.48
CA ASP A 68 -33.35 7.67 6.70
C ASP A 68 -32.06 6.86 6.97
N GLY A 69 -31.54 7.03 8.19
CA GLY A 69 -30.33 6.35 8.64
C GLY A 69 -30.50 4.83 8.51
N PRO A 70 -29.40 4.06 8.48
CA PRO A 70 -29.48 2.61 8.45
C PRO A 70 -30.36 2.15 9.61
N GLN A 71 -31.49 1.51 9.26
CA GLN A 71 -32.38 0.90 10.25
C GLN A 71 -31.53 0.00 11.15
N GLU A 72 -31.59 0.22 12.46
CA GLU A 72 -30.93 -0.64 13.42
C GLU A 72 -31.33 -2.09 13.13
N GLN A 73 -30.34 -2.92 12.82
CA GLN A 73 -30.55 -4.34 12.58
C GLN A 73 -30.99 -4.93 13.91
N LYS A 74 -32.31 -5.15 14.07
CA LYS A 74 -32.97 -5.43 15.35
C LYS A 74 -32.46 -6.67 16.09
N ASP A 75 -31.69 -7.53 15.42
CA ASP A 75 -31.34 -8.85 15.92
C ASP A 75 -29.86 -9.16 15.72
N TYR A 76 -28.97 -8.34 16.30
CA TYR A 76 -27.63 -8.84 16.61
C TYR A 76 -27.76 -9.89 17.71
N ILE A 77 -27.64 -11.17 17.33
CA ILE A 77 -27.56 -12.28 18.29
C ILE A 77 -26.23 -12.15 19.05
N ALA A 78 -26.25 -11.49 20.20
CA ALA A 78 -25.08 -11.25 21.04
C ALA A 78 -24.54 -12.55 21.70
N SER A 79 -25.34 -13.62 21.71
CA SER A 79 -24.97 -14.93 22.24
C SER A 79 -25.79 -16.02 21.56
N ARG A 80 -25.12 -17.03 21.01
CA ARG A 80 -25.75 -18.29 20.58
C ARG A 80 -25.84 -19.18 21.81
N GLU A 81 -27.00 -19.76 22.10
CA GLU A 81 -27.08 -20.86 23.07
C GLU A 81 -26.13 -21.97 22.60
N ALA A 82 -25.27 -22.45 23.50
CA ALA A 82 -24.34 -23.53 23.18
C ALA A 82 -25.14 -24.82 22.95
N ARG A 83 -25.39 -25.12 21.68
CA ARG A 83 -26.01 -26.38 21.26
C ARG A 83 -24.89 -27.39 20.99
N ASP A 84 -25.10 -28.62 21.42
CA ASP A 84 -24.13 -29.72 21.29
C ASP A 84 -23.86 -30.09 19.82
N ALA A 85 -24.82 -29.82 18.93
CA ALA A 85 -24.69 -29.98 17.48
C ALA A 85 -25.38 -28.83 16.73
N TRP A 86 -24.93 -28.58 15.50
CA TRP A 86 -25.59 -27.64 14.60
C TRP A 86 -26.86 -28.25 14.04
N SER A 87 -27.89 -27.41 13.86
CA SER A 87 -29.10 -27.80 13.16
C SER A 87 -28.87 -27.78 11.64
N ASP A 88 -29.62 -28.56 10.87
CA ASP A 88 -29.50 -28.58 9.41
C ASP A 88 -29.72 -27.18 8.79
N ALA A 89 -30.65 -26.41 9.36
CA ALA A 89 -30.90 -25.02 8.96
C ALA A 89 -29.72 -24.08 9.26
N ASP A 90 -28.95 -24.33 10.33
CA ASP A 90 -27.72 -23.60 10.59
C ASP A 90 -26.62 -24.00 9.62
N THR A 91 -26.52 -25.30 9.30
CA THR A 91 -25.57 -25.82 8.34
C THR A 91 -25.81 -25.21 6.97
N ASP A 92 -27.04 -25.22 6.45
CA ASP A 92 -27.35 -24.63 5.15
C ASP A 92 -27.15 -23.11 5.10
N ARG A 93 -27.37 -22.42 6.23
CA ARG A 93 -27.23 -20.97 6.32
C ARG A 93 -25.78 -20.52 6.40
N TRP A 94 -24.94 -21.28 7.11
CA TRP A 94 -23.59 -20.86 7.47
C TRP A 94 -22.49 -21.69 6.81
N PHE A 95 -22.84 -22.81 6.16
CA PHE A 95 -21.91 -23.73 5.54
C PHE A 95 -22.33 -24.04 4.11
N THR A 96 -21.46 -23.71 3.16
CA THR A 96 -21.60 -24.18 1.78
C THR A 96 -20.86 -25.51 1.66
N PRO A 97 -21.54 -26.63 1.36
CA PRO A 97 -20.84 -27.90 1.16
C PRO A 97 -19.88 -27.78 -0.01
N PRO A 98 -18.64 -28.30 0.12
CA PRO A 98 -17.63 -28.16 -0.93
C PRO A 98 -18.07 -28.89 -2.19
N GLU A 99 -17.79 -28.29 -3.35
CA GLU A 99 -18.13 -28.89 -4.64
C GLU A 99 -17.15 -30.04 -4.97
N GLY A 100 -17.55 -30.94 -5.89
CA GLY A 100 -16.76 -32.13 -6.24
C GLY A 100 -15.32 -31.83 -6.70
N LYS A 101 -15.08 -30.66 -7.29
CA LYS A 101 -13.74 -30.20 -7.65
C LYS A 101 -12.88 -29.88 -6.42
N GLU A 102 -13.45 -29.19 -5.43
CA GLU A 102 -12.76 -28.81 -4.20
C GLU A 102 -12.40 -30.03 -3.36
N MET A 103 -13.29 -31.04 -3.36
CA MET A 103 -13.02 -32.34 -2.73
C MET A 103 -11.88 -33.10 -3.41
N GLU A 104 -11.79 -33.06 -4.74
CA GLU A 104 -10.72 -33.71 -5.50
C GLU A 104 -9.37 -32.99 -5.32
N ASP A 105 -9.38 -31.66 -5.27
CA ASP A 105 -8.20 -30.86 -4.97
C ASP A 105 -7.69 -31.14 -3.54
N LEU A 106 -8.60 -31.25 -2.57
CA LEU A 106 -8.27 -31.64 -1.19
C LEU A 106 -7.71 -33.07 -1.12
N ARG A 107 -8.29 -34.01 -1.85
CA ARG A 107 -7.79 -35.39 -1.94
C ARG A 107 -6.37 -35.42 -2.48
N ARG A 108 -6.10 -34.72 -3.58
CA ARG A 108 -4.77 -34.63 -4.18
C ARG A 108 -3.74 -33.99 -3.24
N ALA A 109 -4.14 -32.94 -2.53
CA ALA A 109 -3.28 -32.29 -1.54
C ALA A 109 -2.92 -33.24 -0.39
N ASN A 110 -3.90 -34.00 0.12
CA ASN A 110 -3.67 -35.01 1.15
C ASN A 110 -2.77 -36.15 0.66
N ASP A 111 -3.00 -36.67 -0.54
CA ASP A 111 -2.16 -37.73 -1.13
C ASP A 111 -0.70 -37.28 -1.27
N LYS A 112 -0.49 -36.01 -1.65
CA LYS A 112 0.85 -35.41 -1.70
C LYS A 112 1.49 -35.33 -0.31
N ILE A 113 0.77 -34.85 0.70
CA ILE A 113 1.28 -34.76 2.08
C ILE A 113 1.65 -36.14 2.61
N VAL A 114 0.80 -37.15 2.40
CA VAL A 114 1.07 -38.53 2.81
C VAL A 114 2.31 -39.07 2.09
N SER A 115 2.43 -38.85 0.79
CA SER A 115 3.62 -39.24 0.02
C SER A 115 4.89 -38.54 0.53
N ASP A 116 4.80 -37.26 0.88
CA ASP A 116 5.95 -36.51 1.41
C ASP A 116 6.36 -37.05 2.79
N ILE A 117 5.40 -37.40 3.66
CA ILE A 117 5.65 -38.02 4.97
C ILE A 117 6.28 -39.40 4.81
N LEU A 118 5.72 -40.25 3.95
CA LEU A 118 6.21 -41.61 3.72
C LEU A 118 7.55 -41.64 2.98
N GLY A 119 7.78 -40.71 2.05
CA GLY A 119 9.03 -40.59 1.30
C GLY A 119 10.16 -39.92 2.10
N ALA A 120 9.82 -39.13 3.12
CA ALA A 120 10.78 -38.56 4.07
C ALA A 120 11.02 -39.46 5.30
N ALA A 121 10.29 -40.56 5.45
CA ALA A 121 10.56 -41.59 6.44
C ALA A 121 11.71 -42.49 5.94
N PRO A 122 12.78 -42.70 6.73
CA PRO A 122 13.96 -43.49 6.34
C PRO A 122 13.68 -44.99 6.22
#